data_AF-A0A090WR05-F1
#
_entry.id   AF-A0A090WR05-F1
#
_cell.length_a   1.000
_cell.length_b   1.000
_cell.length_c   1.000
_cell.angle_alpha   90.00
_cell.angle_beta   90.00
_cell.angle_gamma   90.00
#
_symmetry.space_group_name_H-M   'P 1'
#
loop_
_entity.id
_entity.type
_entity.pdbx_description
1 polymer ?
#
loop_
_entity_poly.entity_id
_entity_poly.type
_entity_poly.pdbx_seq_one_letter_code
_entity_poly.pdbx_strand_id
1 'polypeptide(L)'
;MALFAAIAGGNAANGSLYMAVFGLGTIPLMTTAIYFSHFLKGKTRQRIQKAIPVFVIVIGALFILRGLGLGIPYLSPAPVYDLVSNSIDCH
;
A
#
# COMPACT_ATOMS: atom_id res chain seq x y z
N MET A 1 2.31 -4.59 -5.16
CA MET A 1 1.44 -3.63 -5.87
C MET A 1 1.25 -3.98 -7.35
N ALA A 2 2.31 -4.28 -8.11
CA ALA A 2 2.18 -4.66 -9.52
C ALA A 2 1.26 -5.86 -9.77
N LEU A 3 1.26 -6.86 -8.88
CA LEU A 3 0.40 -8.04 -9.00
C LEU A 3 -1.10 -7.70 -8.97
N PHE A 4 -1.52 -6.83 -8.06
CA PHE A 4 -2.93 -6.40 -7.99
C PHE A 4 -3.36 -5.65 -9.27
N ALA A 5 -2.47 -4.82 -9.82
CA ALA A 5 -2.73 -4.12 -11.09
C ALA A 5 -2.77 -5.08 -12.29
N ALA A 6 -1.91 -6.09 -12.34
CA ALA A 6 -1.93 -7.10 -13.39
C ALA A 6 -3.20 -7.97 -13.35
N ILE A 7 -3.67 -8.32 -12.14
CA ILE A 7 -4.93 -9.09 -11.96
C ILE A 7 -6.13 -8.24 -12.38
N ALA A 8 -6.13 -6.94 -12.09
CA ALA A 8 -7.18 -6.02 -12.55
C ALA A 8 -7.27 -5.93 -14.09
N GLY A 9 -6.19 -6.26 -14.80
CA GLY A 9 -6.17 -6.33 -16.27
C GLY A 9 -7.00 -7.46 -16.88
N GLY A 10 -7.56 -8.37 -16.07
CA GLY A 10 -8.56 -9.37 -16.42
C GLY A 10 -8.10 -10.53 -17.31
N ASN A 11 -7.12 -10.31 -18.18
CA ASN A 11 -6.58 -11.30 -19.12
C ASN A 11 -5.06 -11.45 -18.94
N ALA A 12 -4.57 -12.69 -19.08
CA ALA A 12 -3.16 -13.05 -18.94
C ALA A 12 -2.24 -12.23 -19.88
N ALA A 13 -2.71 -11.89 -21.08
CA ALA A 13 -1.96 -11.07 -22.04
C ALA A 13 -1.78 -9.62 -21.56
N ASN A 14 -2.83 -9.01 -20.99
CA ASN A 14 -2.76 -7.63 -20.48
C ASN A 14 -1.95 -7.56 -19.18
N GLY A 15 -2.12 -8.56 -18.31
CA GLY A 15 -1.36 -8.67 -17.06
C GLY A 15 0.14 -8.88 -17.30
N SER A 16 0.52 -9.70 -18.29
CA SER A 16 1.93 -9.92 -18.63
C SER A 16 2.59 -8.69 -19.26
N LEU A 17 1.87 -7.96 -20.13
CA LEU A 17 2.31 -6.67 -20.67
C LEU A 17 2.53 -5.63 -19.56
N TYR A 18 1.58 -5.53 -18.62
CA TYR A 18 1.72 -4.63 -17.48
C TYR A 18 2.95 -4.99 -16.63
N MET A 19 3.17 -6.27 -16.37
CA MET A 19 4.34 -6.75 -15.63
C MET A 19 5.66 -6.49 -16.35
N ALA A 20 5.70 -6.63 -17.67
CA ALA A 20 6.89 -6.35 -18.46
C ALA A 20 7.29 -4.87 -18.37
N VAL A 21 6.32 -3.95 -18.55
CA VAL A 21 6.56 -2.50 -18.44
C VAL A 21 6.90 -2.11 -16.99
N PHE A 22 6.18 -2.66 -16.02
CA PHE A 22 6.47 -2.40 -14.61
C PHE A 22 7.87 -2.89 -14.22
N GLY A 23 8.26 -4.09 -14.67
CA GLY A 23 9.58 -4.66 -14.44
C GLY A 23 10.69 -3.78 -15.04
N LEU A 24 10.51 -3.33 -16.28
CA LEU A 24 11.43 -2.40 -16.95
C LEU A 24 11.60 -1.07 -16.20
N GLY A 25 10.57 -0.55 -15.55
CA GLY A 25 10.68 0.64 -14.70
C GLY A 25 11.28 0.37 -13.32
N THR A 26 11.01 -0.81 -12.75
CA THR A 26 11.42 -1.13 -11.37
C THR A 26 12.90 -1.49 -11.29
N ILE A 27 13.47 -2.15 -12.31
CA ILE A 27 14.90 -2.49 -12.37
C ILE A 27 15.80 -1.23 -12.24
N PRO A 28 15.66 -0.19 -13.08
CA PRO A 28 16.48 1.01 -12.96
C PRO A 28 16.17 1.80 -11.68
N LEU A 29 14.91 1.82 -11.23
CA LEU A 29 14.55 2.51 -10.00
C LEU A 29 15.16 1.85 -8.75
N MET A 30 15.13 0.52 -8.66
CA MET A 30 15.81 -0.20 -7.58
C MET A 30 17.33 -0.08 -7.67
N THR A 31 17.89 -0.13 -8.88
CA THR A 31 19.34 0.01 -9.09
C THR A 31 19.82 1.41 -8.67
N THR A 32 19.11 2.47 -9.06
CA THR A 32 19.42 3.86 -8.66
C THR A 32 19.24 4.06 -7.15
N ALA A 33 18.17 3.51 -6.56
CA ALA A 33 17.96 3.56 -5.12
C ALA A 33 19.11 2.89 -4.34
N ILE A 34 19.62 1.74 -4.82
CA ILE A 34 20.76 1.05 -4.19
C ILE A 34 22.05 1.84 -4.36
N TYR A 35 22.34 2.36 -5.56
CA TYR A 35 23.54 3.16 -5.80
C TYR A 35 23.56 4.45 -4.96
N PHE A 36 22.41 5.13 -4.88
CA PHE A 36 22.23 6.30 -4.01
C PHE A 36 22.36 5.92 -2.53
N SER A 37 21.81 4.78 -2.12
CA SER A 37 21.96 4.25 -0.76
C SER A 37 23.40 3.87 -0.41
N HIS A 38 24.20 3.46 -1.40
CA HIS A 38 25.63 3.16 -1.22
C HIS A 38 26.46 4.45 -1.06
N PHE A 39 26.06 5.55 -1.70
CA PHE A 39 26.67 6.87 -1.50
C PHE A 39 26.42 7.40 -0.07
N LEU A 40 25.29 7.05 0.55
CA LEU A 40 24.97 7.38 1.94
C LEU A 40 25.69 6.46 2.95
N LYS A 41 26.94 6.79 3.29
CA LYS A 41 27.79 6.01 4.22
C LYS A 41 27.30 5.99 5.69
N GLY A 42 27.34 4.81 6.30
CA GLY A 42 27.51 4.53 7.75
C GLY A 42 26.44 5.09 8.70
N LYS A 43 26.67 6.29 9.26
CA LYS A 43 25.84 6.86 10.34
C LYS A 43 24.46 7.31 9.86
N THR A 44 24.35 7.87 8.66
CA THR A 44 23.07 8.33 8.11
C THR A 44 22.18 7.15 7.73
N ARG A 45 22.75 6.09 7.13
CA ARG A 45 22.04 4.84 6.82
C ARG A 45 21.47 4.17 8.07
N GLN A 46 22.22 4.11 9.17
CA GLN A 46 21.73 3.56 10.43
C GLN A 46 20.58 4.37 11.05
N ARG A 47 20.61 5.71 10.97
CA ARG A 47 19.48 6.53 11.41
C ARG A 47 18.23 6.28 10.56
N ILE A 48 18.37 6.20 9.24
CA ILE A 48 17.26 5.91 8.33
C ILE A 48 16.68 4.51 8.61
N GLN A 49 17.53 3.49 8.79
CA GLN A 49 17.09 2.14 9.10
C GLN A 49 16.34 2.02 10.43
N LYS A 50 16.68 2.85 11.43
CA LYS A 50 15.93 2.94 12.68
C LYS A 50 14.63 3.75 12.56
N ALA A 51 14.57 4.71 11.64
CA ALA A 51 13.36 5.50 11.39
C ALA A 51 12.27 4.71 10.64
N ILE A 52 12.66 3.82 9.72
CA ILE A 52 11.71 2.97 8.96
C ILE A 52 10.74 2.20 9.86
N PRO A 53 11.17 1.40 10.87
CA PRO A 53 10.25 0.64 11.70
C PRO A 53 9.30 1.53 12.52
N VAL A 54 9.78 2.69 13.00
CA VAL A 54 8.92 3.67 13.69
C VAL A 54 7.84 4.19 12.76
N PHE A 55 8.21 4.56 11.53
CA PHE A 55 7.26 4.98 10.50
C PHE A 55 6.23 3.89 10.16
N VAL A 56 6.67 2.64 10.03
CA VAL A 56 5.78 1.50 9.76
C VAL A 56 4.76 1.31 10.88
N ILE A 57 5.16 1.45 12.14
CA ILE A 57 4.24 1.37 13.29
C ILE A 57 3.22 2.50 13.25
N VAL A 58 3.65 3.74 12.97
CA VAL A 58 2.75 4.90 12.86
C VAL A 58 1.75 4.73 11.72
N ILE A 59 2.20 4.31 10.54
CA ILE A 59 1.34 4.04 9.39
C ILE A 59 0.40 2.86 9.68
N GLY A 60 0.90 1.79 10.32
CA GLY A 60 0.09 0.64 10.73
C GLY A 60 -1.02 1.04 11.70
N ALA A 61 -0.71 1.86 12.71
CA ALA A 61 -1.71 2.40 13.62
C ALA A 61 -2.76 3.25 12.89
N LEU A 62 -2.33 4.09 11.93
CA LEU A 62 -3.23 4.87 11.07
C LEU A 62 -4.16 3.98 10.23
N PHE A 63 -3.65 2.89 9.65
CA PHE A 63 -4.46 1.95 8.88
C PHE A 63 -5.47 1.20 9.77
N ILE A 64 -5.10 0.86 11.01
CA ILE A 64 -6.01 0.26 12.00
C ILE A 64 -7.12 1.25 12.37
N LEU A 65 -6.76 2.51 12.68
CA LEU A 65 -7.73 3.59 12.95
C LEU A 65 -8.68 3.82 11.77
N ARG A 66 -8.17 3.77 10.53
CA ARG A 66 -8.99 3.87 9.31
C ARG A 66 -9.92 2.67 9.15
N GLY A 67 -9.45 1.46 9.46
CA GLY A 67 -10.23 0.22 9.35
C GLY A 67 -11.30 0.05 10.43
N LEU A 68 -11.12 0.68 11.60
CA LEU A 68 -12.08 0.59 12.71
C LEU A 68 -13.35 1.45 12.53
N GLY A 69 -13.39 2.37 11.56
CA GLY A 69 -14.62 3.12 11.24
C GLY A 69 -15.21 3.94 12.41
N LEU A 70 -14.36 4.57 13.23
CA LEU A 70 -14.76 5.26 14.47
C LEU A 70 -15.40 6.65 14.26
N GLY A 71 -15.63 7.11 13.03
CA GLY A 71 -16.37 8.35 12.78
C GLY A 71 -15.63 9.65 13.07
N ILE A 72 -14.30 9.63 13.06
CA ILE A 72 -13.46 10.82 13.26
C ILE A 72 -13.09 11.40 11.87
N PRO A 73 -13.49 12.65 11.55
CA PRO A 73 -13.25 13.23 10.23
C PRO A 73 -11.76 13.23 9.86
N TYR A 74 -11.47 12.88 8.59
CA TYR A 74 -10.15 12.75 7.95
C TYR A 74 -9.24 11.59 8.37
N LEU A 75 -9.51 10.89 9.48
CA LEU A 75 -8.73 9.71 9.90
C LEU A 75 -9.54 8.40 9.81
N SER A 76 -10.85 8.46 10.06
CA SER A 76 -11.77 7.33 10.07
C SER A 76 -13.18 7.84 9.70
N PRO A 77 -13.53 7.94 8.40
CA PRO A 77 -14.87 8.34 8.00
C PRO A 77 -15.89 7.44 8.73
N ALA A 78 -16.91 8.04 9.33
CA ALA A 78 -17.99 7.24 9.91
C ALA A 78 -18.51 6.34 8.80
N PRO A 79 -18.61 5.02 9.01
CA PRO A 79 -19.43 4.23 8.13
C PRO A 79 -20.81 4.86 8.19
N VAL A 80 -21.26 5.43 7.07
CA VAL A 80 -22.69 5.49 6.78
C VAL A 80 -23.11 4.03 6.73
N TYR A 81 -23.48 3.51 7.89
CA TYR A 81 -24.32 2.35 7.97
C TYR A 81 -25.62 2.77 7.28
N ASP A 82 -25.79 2.42 6.02
CA ASP A 82 -27.07 1.82 5.72
C ASP A 82 -27.02 0.52 6.52
N LEU A 83 -27.72 0.51 7.67
CA LEU A 83 -28.11 -0.75 8.27
C LEU A 83 -28.85 -1.46 7.14
N VAL A 84 -28.17 -2.37 6.44
CA VAL A 84 -28.84 -3.43 5.70
C VAL A 84 -29.59 -4.18 6.77
N SER A 85 -30.81 -3.70 7.02
CA SER A 85 -31.86 -4.46 7.66
C SER A 85 -31.97 -5.69 6.78
N ASN A 86 -31.31 -6.76 7.23
CA ASN A 86 -31.45 -8.07 6.65
C ASN A 86 -32.84 -8.60 7.04
N SER A 87 -33.89 -7.85 6.68
CA SER A 87 -35.21 -8.39 6.46
C SER A 87 -35.07 -9.24 5.21
N ILE A 88 -34.58 -10.46 5.43
CA ILE A 88 -34.94 -11.60 4.59
C ILE A 88 -36.46 -11.70 4.74
N ASP A 89 -37.15 -10.94 3.90
CA ASP A 89 -38.58 -11.06 3.66
C ASP A 89 -38.72 -12.34 2.83
N CYS A 90 -38.94 -13.46 3.53
CA CYS A 90 -39.40 -14.68 2.89
C CYS A 90 -40.89 -14.51 2.59
N HIS A 91 -41.20 -14.12 1.36
CA HIS A 91 -42.49 -14.38 0.72
C HIS A 91 -42.26 -14.95 -0.68
#